data_AF-A0A7S0DV86-F1
#
_entry.id   AF-A0A7S0DV86-F1
#
_cell.length_a   1.000
_cell.length_b   1.000
_cell.length_c   1.000
_cell.angle_alpha   90.00
_cell.angle_beta   90.00
_cell.angle_gamma   90.00
#
_symmetry.space_group_name_H-M   'P 1'
#
loop_
_entity.id
_entity.type
_entity.pdbx_description
1 polymer ?
#
loop_
_entity_poly.entity_id
_entity_poly.type
_entity_poly.pdbx_seq_one_letter_code
_entity_poly.pdbx_strand_id
1 'polypeptide(L)'
;MAEDGDPQIMGKAIGGRVRTKVKNKSAAERQITAEQMLRESMERGGHDAAFRPPKRVITDHQELAELRLRKRKEFEDTIRRSRTNMGVWAQYALWEASQKEFERARSVFERAIDVDYRNQSIWLKYAEMEMKNRCINHARNVWDRAVSLLPRVDQFWFKFSYMEEMLGNVAGARQVFERWMKWAPTANAWNTYIKFEVRRRNIPRARSIYERMLITHNELETYLKFAKFEVKHGKREYARLVYERALKELEEEAHRENFFV
;
A
#
# COMPACT_ATOMS: atom_id res chain seq x y z
N MET A 1 92.14 5.67 -30.61
CA MET A 1 91.21 6.63 -31.26
C MET A 1 90.38 7.24 -30.15
N ALA A 2 90.42 8.56 -30.10
CA ALA A 2 90.20 9.43 -28.95
C ALA A 2 88.73 9.56 -28.50
N GLU A 3 88.55 9.84 -27.20
CA GLU A 3 87.80 10.96 -26.57
C GLU A 3 86.74 11.67 -27.44
N ASP A 4 85.52 12.03 -27.02
CA ASP A 4 84.96 12.66 -25.80
C ASP A 4 83.41 12.52 -25.92
N GLY A 5 82.59 12.39 -24.88
CA GLY A 5 82.31 13.38 -23.85
C GLY A 5 80.83 13.82 -23.95
N ASP A 6 80.01 13.44 -22.96
CA ASP A 6 78.71 14.08 -22.72
C ASP A 6 78.91 15.57 -22.40
N PRO A 7 77.98 16.45 -22.79
CA PRO A 7 77.76 17.69 -22.07
C PRO A 7 76.36 17.75 -21.47
N GLN A 8 76.33 17.84 -20.14
CA GLN A 8 75.18 18.23 -19.35
C GLN A 8 75.21 19.75 -19.07
N ILE A 9 74.03 20.37 -19.22
CA ILE A 9 73.51 21.59 -18.54
C ILE A 9 74.01 22.99 -18.96
N MET A 10 73.00 23.85 -19.20
CA MET A 10 72.86 25.32 -18.96
C MET A 10 72.37 25.98 -20.27
N GLY A 11 71.14 26.48 -20.42
CA GLY A 11 70.35 27.30 -19.51
C GLY A 11 69.99 28.60 -20.26
N LYS A 12 68.70 28.81 -20.59
CA LYS A 12 68.00 30.12 -20.59
C LYS A 12 66.64 30.02 -21.27
N ALA A 13 65.62 30.41 -20.53
CA ALA A 13 64.26 30.61 -20.99
C ALA A 13 64.19 31.66 -22.09
N ILE A 14 63.44 31.38 -23.17
CA ILE A 14 62.74 32.40 -23.95
C ILE A 14 61.38 31.80 -24.32
N GLY A 15 60.32 32.46 -23.86
CA GLY A 15 58.93 32.03 -24.02
C GLY A 15 58.58 31.72 -25.47
N GLY A 16 58.28 30.44 -25.73
CA GLY A 16 57.62 30.02 -26.96
C GLY A 16 56.20 30.58 -26.95
N ARG A 17 55.96 31.65 -27.73
CA ARG A 17 54.62 32.12 -28.06
C ARG A 17 53.78 30.91 -28.50
N VAL A 18 52.71 30.60 -27.77
CA VAL A 18 51.67 29.68 -28.23
C VAL A 18 51.20 30.22 -29.58
N ARG A 19 51.55 29.52 -30.66
CA ARG A 19 51.16 29.87 -32.02
C ARG A 19 49.64 29.91 -32.05
N THR A 20 49.04 31.10 -32.12
CA THR A 20 47.59 31.25 -32.16
C THR A 20 47.08 30.55 -33.42
N LYS A 21 46.44 29.38 -33.27
CA LYS A 21 45.77 28.70 -34.38
C LYS A 21 44.77 29.68 -34.98
N VAL A 22 45.00 30.10 -36.22
CA VAL A 22 44.04 30.90 -36.98
C VAL A 22 42.79 30.03 -37.16
N LYS A 23 41.71 30.37 -36.48
CA LYS A 23 40.44 29.65 -36.59
C LYS A 23 39.75 30.11 -37.87
N ASN A 24 39.35 29.17 -38.71
CA ASN A 24 38.52 29.47 -39.86
C ASN A 24 37.16 30.02 -39.39
N LYS A 25 36.77 31.20 -39.90
CA LYS A 25 35.51 31.89 -39.57
C LYS A 25 34.44 31.72 -40.66
N SER A 26 34.67 30.87 -41.67
CA SER A 26 33.63 30.51 -42.63
C SER A 26 32.42 29.92 -41.90
N ALA A 27 31.22 30.15 -42.43
CA ALA A 27 30.00 29.56 -41.87
C ALA A 27 30.14 28.03 -41.79
N ALA A 28 29.78 27.45 -40.64
CA ALA A 28 29.78 26.00 -40.47
C ALA A 28 28.64 25.40 -41.32
N GLU A 29 28.94 24.30 -42.03
CA GLU A 29 27.95 23.61 -42.89
C GLU A 29 26.77 23.02 -42.10
N ARG A 30 27.00 22.66 -40.83
CA ARG A 30 25.96 22.20 -39.91
C ARG A 30 25.93 23.11 -38.69
N GLN A 31 24.78 23.74 -38.46
CA GLN A 31 24.53 24.52 -37.26
C GLN A 31 24.15 23.58 -36.12
N ILE A 32 24.75 23.80 -34.95
CA ILE A 32 24.43 23.04 -33.74
C ILE A 32 23.01 23.41 -33.32
N THR A 33 22.10 22.43 -33.34
CA THR A 33 20.71 22.62 -32.89
C THR A 33 20.57 22.31 -31.40
N ALA A 34 19.54 22.88 -30.76
CA ALA A 34 19.22 22.57 -29.37
C ALA A 34 18.95 21.07 -29.16
N GLU A 35 18.32 20.42 -30.14
CA GLU A 35 18.09 18.97 -30.14
C GLU A 35 19.40 18.18 -30.11
N GLN A 36 20.41 18.59 -30.88
CA GLN A 36 21.71 17.93 -30.90
C GLN A 36 22.42 18.04 -29.56
N MET A 37 22.37 19.20 -28.90
CA MET A 37 22.94 19.37 -27.56
C MET A 37 22.21 18.53 -26.50
N LEU A 38 20.88 18.47 -26.56
CA LEU A 38 20.08 17.66 -25.63
C LEU A 38 20.31 16.16 -25.85
N ARG A 39 20.43 15.73 -27.11
CA ARG A 39 20.75 14.35 -27.47
C ARG A 39 22.14 13.95 -27.01
N GLU A 40 23.14 14.78 -27.28
CA GLU A 40 24.52 14.54 -26.84
C GLU A 40 24.64 14.60 -25.31
N SER A 41 23.86 15.46 -24.65
CA SER A 41 23.74 15.50 -23.18
C SER A 41 23.02 14.28 -22.63
N MET A 42 22.03 13.71 -23.32
CA MET A 42 21.40 12.43 -22.94
C MET A 42 22.30 11.23 -23.21
N GLU A 43 23.06 11.24 -24.30
CA GLU A 43 23.99 10.16 -24.67
C GLU A 43 25.24 10.16 -23.76
N ARG A 44 25.79 11.33 -23.43
CA ARG A 44 26.85 11.49 -22.40
C ARG A 44 26.30 11.36 -20.98
N GLY A 45 25.10 11.88 -20.75
CA GLY A 45 24.28 11.68 -19.56
C GLY A 45 23.79 10.24 -19.42
N GLY A 46 24.11 9.35 -20.37
CA GLY A 46 24.16 7.91 -20.17
C GLY A 46 25.08 7.47 -19.02
N HIS A 47 25.77 8.40 -18.34
CA HIS A 47 26.29 8.19 -16.99
C HIS A 47 25.21 8.00 -15.90
N ASP A 48 23.94 8.29 -16.20
CA ASP A 48 22.77 7.77 -15.47
C ASP A 48 22.38 6.35 -15.92
N ALA A 49 23.21 5.66 -16.72
CA ALA A 49 23.33 4.21 -16.60
C ALA A 49 23.88 3.93 -15.21
N ALA A 50 22.96 4.01 -14.23
CA ALA A 50 23.20 4.03 -12.80
C ALA A 50 24.40 3.16 -12.48
N PHE A 51 25.46 3.74 -11.88
CA PHE A 51 26.54 2.98 -11.30
C PHE A 51 25.90 1.93 -10.37
N ARG A 52 25.74 0.71 -10.87
CA ARG A 52 25.20 -0.40 -10.09
C ARG A 52 26.37 -0.86 -9.25
N PRO A 53 26.28 -0.78 -7.91
CA PRO A 53 27.35 -1.30 -7.08
C PRO A 53 27.62 -2.76 -7.49
N PRO A 54 28.88 -3.19 -7.53
CA PRO A 54 29.22 -4.54 -7.95
C PRO A 54 28.46 -5.54 -7.07
N LYS A 55 27.91 -6.59 -7.68
CA LYS A 55 27.21 -7.66 -6.95
C LYS A 55 28.24 -8.37 -6.07
N ARG A 56 28.19 -8.13 -4.76
CA ARG A 56 29.01 -8.82 -3.76
C ARG A 56 28.26 -10.06 -3.29
N VAL A 57 28.93 -11.21 -3.27
CA VAL A 57 28.41 -12.45 -2.70
C VAL A 57 28.78 -12.46 -1.23
N ILE A 58 27.79 -12.67 -0.36
CA ILE A 58 27.99 -12.69 1.09
C ILE A 58 28.46 -14.10 1.46
N THR A 59 29.67 -14.23 2.00
CA THR A 59 30.24 -15.55 2.35
C THR A 59 29.97 -15.94 3.79
N ASP A 60 30.12 -14.99 4.72
CA ASP A 60 30.18 -15.28 6.15
C ASP A 60 29.03 -14.66 6.95
N HIS A 61 28.71 -15.27 8.09
CA HIS A 61 27.71 -14.74 9.03
C HIS A 61 28.09 -13.34 9.58
N GLN A 62 29.39 -13.06 9.73
CA GLN A 62 29.88 -11.75 10.16
C GLN A 62 29.64 -10.69 9.08
N GLU A 63 29.93 -11.00 7.82
CA GLU A 63 29.67 -10.10 6.68
C GLU A 63 28.17 -9.81 6.54
N LEU A 64 27.31 -10.84 6.70
CA LEU A 64 25.86 -10.66 6.75
C LEU A 64 25.43 -9.72 7.88
N ALA A 65 26.05 -9.84 9.06
CA ALA A 65 25.75 -9.00 10.21
C ALA A 65 26.15 -7.53 9.97
N GLU A 66 27.31 -7.29 9.35
CA GLU A 66 27.77 -5.96 8.98
C GLU A 66 26.85 -5.32 7.93
N LEU A 67 26.46 -6.08 6.91
CA LEU A 67 25.51 -5.62 5.89
C LEU A 67 24.15 -5.28 6.50
N ARG A 68 23.66 -6.10 7.43
CA ARG A 68 22.43 -5.82 8.18
C ARG A 68 22.58 -4.54 9.00
N LEU A 69 23.69 -4.36 9.71
CA LEU A 69 23.94 -3.16 10.51
C LEU A 69 23.99 -1.89 9.64
N ARG A 70 24.70 -1.94 8.52
CA ARG A 70 24.78 -0.83 7.56
C ARG A 70 23.40 -0.46 7.03
N LYS A 71 22.62 -1.46 6.58
CA LYS A 71 21.24 -1.23 6.09
C LYS A 71 20.31 -0.70 7.17
N ARG A 72 20.38 -1.21 8.39
CA ARG A 72 19.62 -0.66 9.52
C ARG A 72 19.97 0.80 9.78
N LYS A 73 21.25 1.15 9.77
CA LYS A 73 21.70 2.53 9.93
C LYS A 73 21.16 3.43 8.83
N GLU A 74 21.21 3.01 7.56
CA GLU A 74 20.62 3.74 6.43
C GLU A 74 19.12 4.02 6.63
N PHE A 75 18.35 3.00 7.05
CA PHE A 75 16.91 3.16 7.31
C PHE A 75 16.65 4.07 8.52
N GLU A 76 17.34 3.86 9.64
CA GLU A 76 17.17 4.69 10.85
C GLU A 76 17.57 6.14 10.61
N ASP A 77 18.66 6.40 9.88
CA ASP A 77 19.06 7.76 9.52
C ASP A 77 18.05 8.42 8.58
N THR A 78 17.43 7.65 7.68
CA THR A 78 16.35 8.14 6.82
C THR A 78 15.09 8.47 7.63
N ILE A 79 14.72 7.61 8.58
CA ILE A 79 13.59 7.80 9.50
C ILE A 79 13.83 9.01 10.41
N ARG A 80 15.06 9.22 10.88
CA ARG A 80 15.43 10.40 11.68
C ARG A 80 15.29 11.70 10.88
N ARG A 81 15.68 11.70 9.60
CA ARG A 81 15.52 12.86 8.71
C ARG A 81 14.06 13.10 8.31
N SER A 82 13.30 12.02 8.09
CA SER A 82 11.91 12.09 7.61
C SER A 82 11.01 11.12 8.40
N ARG A 83 10.64 11.53 9.62
CA ARG A 83 9.84 10.71 10.53
C ARG A 83 8.42 10.45 10.02
N THR A 84 7.85 11.39 9.26
CA THR A 84 6.48 11.33 8.76
C THR A 84 6.31 10.43 7.53
N ASN A 85 7.40 10.05 6.86
CA ASN A 85 7.31 9.24 5.66
C ASN A 85 7.07 7.76 5.99
N MET A 86 5.80 7.38 6.08
CA MET A 86 5.34 6.01 6.35
C MET A 86 5.78 4.99 5.30
N GLY A 87 6.13 5.44 4.08
CA GLY A 87 6.71 4.58 3.06
C GLY A 87 8.04 3.97 3.50
N VAL A 88 8.91 4.78 4.12
CA VAL A 88 10.23 4.34 4.62
C VAL A 88 10.06 3.36 5.78
N TRP A 89 9.16 3.65 6.72
CA TRP A 89 8.83 2.73 7.83
C TRP A 89 8.38 1.36 7.32
N ALA A 90 7.46 1.34 6.35
CA ALA A 90 6.99 0.11 5.73
C ALA A 90 8.11 -0.64 5.00
N GLN A 91 8.98 0.05 4.25
CA GLN A 91 10.12 -0.57 3.58
C GLN A 91 11.10 -1.18 4.57
N TYR A 92 11.39 -0.47 5.68
CA TYR A 92 12.29 -0.96 6.70
C TYR A 92 11.74 -2.22 7.39
N ALA A 93 10.48 -2.21 7.78
CA ALA A 93 9.84 -3.36 8.43
C ALA A 93 9.75 -4.58 7.49
N LEU A 94 9.41 -4.37 6.21
CA LEU A 94 9.39 -5.44 5.21
C LEU A 94 10.79 -5.98 4.91
N TRP A 95 11.82 -5.14 4.96
CA TRP A 95 13.21 -5.59 4.83
C TRP A 95 13.63 -6.45 6.03
N GLU A 96 13.32 -6.07 7.28
CA GLU A 96 13.58 -6.94 8.45
C GLU A 96 12.81 -8.27 8.35
N ALA A 97 11.55 -8.23 7.87
CA ALA A 97 10.78 -9.45 7.62
C ALA A 97 11.43 -10.35 6.55
N SER A 98 12.05 -9.77 5.50
CA SER A 98 12.80 -10.53 4.50
C SER A 98 14.03 -11.24 5.08
N GLN A 99 14.59 -10.70 6.17
CA GLN A 99 15.70 -11.30 6.92
C GLN A 99 15.23 -12.37 7.93
N LYS A 100 13.92 -12.65 8.01
CA LYS A 100 13.26 -13.49 9.02
C LYS A 100 13.38 -12.96 10.46
N GLU A 101 13.70 -11.67 10.62
CA GLU A 101 13.77 -10.99 11.91
C GLU A 101 12.39 -10.38 12.26
N PHE A 102 11.41 -11.25 12.52
CA PHE A 102 10.01 -10.83 12.68
C PHE A 102 9.79 -9.96 13.91
N GLU A 103 10.51 -10.22 15.01
CA GLU A 103 10.37 -9.43 16.24
C GLU A 103 10.81 -7.97 16.04
N ARG A 104 11.88 -7.77 15.26
CA ARG A 104 12.32 -6.43 14.87
C ARG A 104 11.32 -5.78 13.92
N ALA A 105 10.82 -6.53 12.94
CA ALA A 105 9.79 -6.03 12.02
C ALA A 105 8.54 -5.54 12.80
N ARG A 106 8.09 -6.28 13.82
CA ARG A 106 7.00 -5.87 14.73
C ARG A 106 7.33 -4.57 15.45
N SER A 107 8.50 -4.48 16.07
CA SER A 107 8.94 -3.26 16.76
C SER A 107 8.95 -2.04 15.83
N VAL A 108 9.39 -2.20 14.57
CA VAL A 108 9.37 -1.11 13.58
C VAL A 108 7.93 -0.73 13.20
N PHE A 109 7.03 -1.69 13.01
CA PHE A 109 5.63 -1.41 12.72
C PHE A 109 4.91 -0.72 13.90
N GLU A 110 5.12 -1.18 15.14
CA GLU A 110 4.55 -0.52 16.32
C GLU A 110 5.07 0.91 16.46
N ARG A 111 6.39 1.14 16.29
CA ARG A 111 6.96 2.49 16.26
C ARG A 111 6.35 3.36 15.16
N ALA A 112 6.03 2.79 14.00
CA ALA A 112 5.38 3.52 12.90
C ALA A 112 3.93 3.88 13.25
N ILE A 113 3.19 2.97 13.91
CA ILE A 113 1.83 3.21 14.41
C ILE A 113 1.83 4.30 15.48
N ASP A 114 2.82 4.33 16.37
CA ASP A 114 2.97 5.39 17.37
C ASP A 114 3.19 6.77 16.73
N VAL A 115 3.82 6.83 15.54
CA VAL A 115 4.00 8.07 14.79
C VAL A 115 2.69 8.50 14.12
N ASP A 116 2.05 7.58 13.39
CA ASP A 116 0.78 7.84 12.69
C ASP A 116 -0.11 6.60 12.67
N TYR A 117 -0.97 6.50 13.68
CA TYR A 117 -1.93 5.41 13.79
C TYR A 117 -3.06 5.50 12.76
N ARG A 118 -3.26 6.64 12.08
CA ARG A 118 -4.34 6.83 11.10
C ARG A 118 -3.97 6.28 9.73
N ASN A 119 -2.68 6.05 9.49
CA ASN A 119 -2.21 5.54 8.21
C ASN A 119 -2.67 4.10 7.97
N GLN A 120 -3.64 3.94 7.07
CA GLN A 120 -4.20 2.63 6.77
C GLN A 120 -3.18 1.66 6.15
N SER A 121 -2.24 2.17 5.34
CA SER A 121 -1.25 1.34 4.65
C SER A 121 -0.34 0.60 5.63
N ILE A 122 0.01 1.23 6.76
CA ILE A 122 0.84 0.61 7.80
C ILE A 122 0.13 -0.59 8.42
N TRP A 123 -1.12 -0.43 8.86
CA TRP A 123 -1.93 -1.52 9.41
C TRP A 123 -2.07 -2.69 8.44
N LEU A 124 -2.36 -2.39 7.16
CA LEU A 124 -2.48 -3.41 6.12
C LEU A 124 -1.18 -4.20 5.95
N LYS A 125 -0.05 -3.51 5.79
CA LYS A 125 1.26 -4.15 5.60
C LYS A 125 1.69 -4.94 6.83
N TYR A 126 1.39 -4.43 8.02
CA TYR A 126 1.73 -5.11 9.27
C TYR A 126 0.95 -6.43 9.41
N ALA A 127 -0.37 -6.39 9.24
CA ALA A 127 -1.20 -7.59 9.31
C ALA A 127 -0.86 -8.58 8.17
N GLU A 128 -0.61 -8.10 6.96
CA GLU A 128 -0.19 -8.95 5.83
C GLU A 128 1.17 -9.63 6.06
N MET A 129 2.10 -8.96 6.74
CA MET A 129 3.37 -9.55 7.16
C MET A 129 3.15 -10.71 8.13
N GLU A 130 2.36 -10.51 9.19
CA GLU A 130 2.05 -11.58 10.16
C GLU A 130 1.31 -12.76 9.51
N MET A 131 0.38 -12.49 8.59
CA MET A 131 -0.32 -13.53 7.82
C MET A 131 0.64 -14.35 6.94
N LYS A 132 1.55 -13.70 6.21
CA LYS A 132 2.56 -14.39 5.38
C LYS A 132 3.47 -15.29 6.19
N ASN A 133 3.77 -14.89 7.43
CA ASN A 133 4.64 -15.63 8.34
C ASN A 133 3.89 -16.66 9.22
N ARG A 134 2.62 -16.94 8.91
CA ARG A 134 1.75 -17.90 9.63
C ARG A 134 1.54 -17.57 11.12
N CYS A 135 1.78 -16.33 11.53
CA CYS A 135 1.58 -15.85 12.89
C CYS A 135 0.13 -15.36 13.08
N ILE A 136 -0.82 -16.30 13.01
CA ILE A 136 -2.27 -16.00 12.94
C ILE A 136 -2.78 -15.23 14.16
N ASN A 137 -2.36 -15.61 15.37
CA ASN A 137 -2.82 -14.93 16.59
C ASN A 137 -2.33 -13.47 16.67
N HIS A 138 -1.10 -13.21 16.21
CA HIS A 138 -0.60 -11.84 16.12
C HIS A 138 -1.38 -11.04 15.06
N ALA A 139 -1.64 -11.64 13.88
CA ALA A 139 -2.47 -11.00 12.87
C ALA A 139 -3.88 -10.66 13.37
N ARG A 140 -4.52 -11.55 14.15
CA ARG A 140 -5.82 -11.29 14.80
C ARG A 140 -5.76 -10.10 15.75
N ASN A 141 -4.73 -10.03 16.61
CA ASN A 141 -4.57 -8.92 17.54
C ASN A 141 -4.35 -7.59 16.80
N VAL A 142 -3.58 -7.61 15.71
CA VAL A 142 -3.37 -6.43 14.87
C VAL A 142 -4.68 -5.98 14.22
N TRP A 143 -5.45 -6.90 13.64
CA TRP A 143 -6.76 -6.56 13.05
C TRP A 143 -7.76 -6.05 14.09
N ASP A 144 -7.81 -6.69 15.27
CA ASP A 144 -8.71 -6.29 16.34
C ASP A 144 -8.39 -4.87 16.84
N ARG A 145 -7.10 -4.53 17.00
CA ARG A 145 -6.63 -3.17 17.30
C ARG A 145 -6.98 -2.19 16.19
N ALA A 146 -6.67 -2.54 14.93
CA ALA A 146 -6.93 -1.67 13.78
C ALA A 146 -8.41 -1.29 13.67
N VAL A 147 -9.29 -2.28 13.84
CA VAL A 147 -10.74 -2.10 13.78
C VAL A 147 -11.28 -1.32 14.98
N SER A 148 -10.68 -1.49 16.16
CA SER A 148 -11.08 -0.76 17.37
C SER A 148 -10.66 0.71 17.33
N LEU A 149 -9.48 1.01 16.76
CA LEU A 149 -8.97 2.37 16.62
C LEU A 149 -9.61 3.13 15.44
N LEU A 150 -9.86 2.43 14.33
CA LEU A 150 -10.34 3.01 13.08
C LEU A 150 -11.60 2.28 12.57
N PRO A 151 -12.72 2.35 13.31
CA PRO A 151 -13.94 1.58 13.00
C PRO A 151 -14.63 2.02 11.70
N ARG A 152 -14.36 3.24 11.22
CA ARG A 152 -14.93 3.78 9.98
C ARG A 152 -14.24 3.28 8.71
N VAL A 153 -13.10 2.60 8.84
CA VAL A 153 -12.34 2.08 7.69
C VAL A 153 -12.86 0.68 7.33
N ASP A 154 -13.80 0.63 6.39
CA ASP A 154 -14.42 -0.62 5.92
C ASP A 154 -13.39 -1.66 5.43
N GLN A 155 -12.26 -1.22 4.89
CA GLN A 155 -11.20 -2.10 4.38
C GLN A 155 -10.65 -3.05 5.45
N PHE A 156 -10.55 -2.61 6.71
CA PHE A 156 -10.05 -3.46 7.80
C PHE A 156 -11.05 -4.56 8.14
N TRP A 157 -12.33 -4.21 8.19
CA TRP A 157 -13.40 -5.18 8.42
C TRP A 157 -13.48 -6.22 7.32
N PHE A 158 -13.31 -5.82 6.06
CA PHE A 158 -13.28 -6.75 4.93
C PHE A 158 -12.10 -7.73 5.04
N LYS A 159 -10.88 -7.23 5.28
CA LYS A 159 -9.69 -8.11 5.38
C LYS A 159 -9.73 -8.99 6.63
N PHE A 160 -10.25 -8.49 7.74
CA PHE A 160 -10.36 -9.25 8.98
C PHE A 160 -11.40 -10.39 8.88
N SER A 161 -12.59 -10.10 8.34
CA SER A 161 -13.63 -11.12 8.10
C SER A 161 -13.18 -12.15 7.05
N TYR A 162 -12.48 -11.71 5.99
CA TYR A 162 -11.91 -12.61 5.00
C TYR A 162 -10.85 -13.52 5.61
N MET A 163 -9.98 -13.01 6.48
CA MET A 163 -8.97 -13.81 7.18
C MET A 163 -9.63 -14.89 8.04
N GLU A 164 -10.63 -14.54 8.87
CA GLU A 164 -11.35 -15.55 9.67
C GLU A 164 -12.09 -16.58 8.81
N GLU A 165 -12.61 -16.16 7.64
CA GLU A 165 -13.25 -17.08 6.68
C GLU A 165 -12.25 -18.08 6.10
N MET A 166 -11.04 -17.63 5.73
CA MET A 166 -9.95 -18.47 5.22
C MET A 166 -9.41 -19.45 6.28
N LEU A 167 -9.43 -19.04 7.55
CA LEU A 167 -9.06 -19.91 8.67
C LEU A 167 -10.17 -20.92 9.04
N GLY A 168 -11.34 -20.84 8.39
CA GLY A 168 -12.48 -21.71 8.67
C GLY A 168 -13.25 -21.36 9.96
N ASN A 169 -12.88 -20.27 10.63
CA ASN A 169 -13.53 -19.83 11.87
C ASN A 169 -14.82 -19.05 11.59
N VAL A 170 -15.89 -19.78 11.27
CA VAL A 170 -17.19 -19.18 10.92
C VAL A 170 -17.78 -18.38 12.10
N ALA A 171 -17.61 -18.87 13.33
CA ALA A 171 -18.11 -18.18 14.52
C ALA A 171 -17.38 -16.85 14.76
N GLY A 172 -16.04 -16.84 14.63
CA GLY A 172 -15.24 -15.62 14.72
C GLY A 172 -15.58 -14.62 13.63
N ALA A 173 -15.68 -15.07 12.37
CA ALA A 173 -16.08 -14.20 11.25
C ALA A 173 -17.45 -13.53 11.52
N ARG A 174 -18.42 -14.28 12.04
CA ARG A 174 -19.73 -13.72 12.44
C ARG A 174 -19.60 -12.69 13.55
N GLN A 175 -18.81 -12.95 14.58
CA GLN A 175 -18.59 -11.99 15.66
C GLN A 175 -18.00 -10.67 15.12
N VAL A 176 -17.07 -10.75 14.17
CA VAL A 176 -16.51 -9.58 13.49
C VAL A 176 -17.59 -8.84 12.71
N PHE A 177 -18.43 -9.54 11.93
CA PHE A 177 -19.55 -8.90 11.22
C PHE A 177 -20.55 -8.25 12.18
N GLU A 178 -20.94 -8.92 13.27
CA GLU A 178 -21.87 -8.34 14.25
C GLU A 178 -21.28 -7.09 14.93
N ARG A 179 -19.98 -7.08 15.24
CA ARG A 179 -19.29 -5.88 15.73
C ARG A 179 -19.29 -4.77 14.69
N TRP A 180 -19.12 -5.10 13.41
CA TRP A 180 -19.13 -4.12 12.34
C TRP A 180 -20.52 -3.47 12.19
N MET A 181 -21.59 -4.27 12.22
CA MET A 181 -22.96 -3.78 12.07
C MET A 181 -23.41 -2.83 13.18
N LYS A 182 -22.78 -2.86 14.36
CA LYS A 182 -23.04 -1.88 15.44
C LYS A 182 -22.69 -0.45 15.03
N TRP A 183 -21.78 -0.27 14.08
CA TRP A 183 -21.36 1.05 13.59
C TRP A 183 -22.24 1.59 12.45
N ALA A 184 -23.30 0.86 12.08
CA ALA A 184 -24.15 1.16 10.92
C ALA A 184 -23.34 1.47 9.66
N PRO A 185 -22.55 0.49 9.14
CA PRO A 185 -21.67 0.71 8.00
C PRO A 185 -22.46 0.82 6.70
N THR A 186 -21.76 1.17 5.62
CA THR A 186 -22.33 1.36 4.28
C THR A 186 -23.13 0.13 3.80
N ALA A 187 -24.08 0.31 2.88
CA ALA A 187 -24.87 -0.79 2.31
C ALA A 187 -24.00 -1.92 1.74
N ASN A 188 -22.78 -1.63 1.28
CA ASN A 188 -21.83 -2.64 0.80
C ASN A 188 -21.40 -3.61 1.91
N ALA A 189 -21.16 -3.11 3.13
CA ALA A 189 -20.81 -3.93 4.29
C ALA A 189 -21.91 -4.96 4.60
N TRP A 190 -23.17 -4.53 4.67
CA TRP A 190 -24.33 -5.41 4.86
C TRP A 190 -24.42 -6.47 3.77
N ASN A 191 -24.27 -6.08 2.50
CA ASN A 191 -24.27 -7.00 1.37
C ASN A 191 -23.16 -8.07 1.48
N THR A 192 -21.98 -7.73 2.01
CA THR A 192 -20.94 -8.73 2.21
C THR A 192 -21.25 -9.71 3.34
N TYR A 193 -21.89 -9.28 4.41
CA TYR A 193 -22.33 -10.18 5.48
C TYR A 193 -23.42 -11.15 5.00
N ILE A 194 -24.39 -10.64 4.22
CA ILE A 194 -25.41 -11.46 3.57
C ILE A 194 -24.75 -12.50 2.64
N LYS A 195 -23.83 -12.06 1.76
CA LYS A 195 -23.09 -12.97 0.87
C LYS A 195 -22.33 -14.05 1.65
N PHE A 196 -21.75 -13.70 2.80
CA PHE A 196 -21.09 -14.65 3.69
C PHE A 196 -22.07 -15.72 4.24
N GLU A 197 -23.25 -15.33 4.76
CA GLU A 197 -24.22 -16.30 5.27
C GLU A 197 -24.82 -17.17 4.16
N VAL A 198 -25.01 -16.62 2.97
CA VAL A 198 -25.45 -17.38 1.79
C VAL A 198 -24.40 -18.43 1.38
N ARG A 199 -23.11 -18.08 1.37
CA ARG A 199 -22.02 -19.05 1.14
C ARG A 199 -22.03 -20.18 2.17
N ARG A 200 -22.36 -19.87 3.42
CA ARG A 200 -22.48 -20.84 4.52
C ARG A 200 -23.84 -21.53 4.60
N ARG A 201 -24.72 -21.34 3.60
CA ARG A 201 -26.07 -21.93 3.48
C ARG A 201 -27.06 -21.58 4.60
N ASN A 202 -26.82 -20.51 5.36
CA ASN A 202 -27.71 -20.08 6.45
C ASN A 202 -28.71 -19.00 5.97
N ILE A 203 -29.65 -19.42 5.13
CA ILE A 203 -30.66 -18.53 4.54
C ILE A 203 -31.54 -17.82 5.59
N PRO A 204 -32.00 -18.47 6.68
CA PRO A 204 -32.80 -17.78 7.71
C PRO A 204 -32.07 -16.60 8.35
N ARG A 205 -30.76 -16.73 8.59
CA ARG A 205 -29.96 -15.67 9.20
C ARG A 205 -29.73 -14.52 8.21
N ALA A 206 -29.47 -14.84 6.94
CA ALA A 206 -29.40 -13.85 5.87
C ALA A 206 -30.68 -12.99 5.80
N ARG A 207 -31.87 -13.57 6.03
CA ARG A 207 -33.13 -12.80 6.13
C ARG A 207 -33.14 -11.82 7.29
N SER A 208 -32.78 -12.27 8.49
CA SER A 208 -32.72 -11.37 9.65
C SER A 208 -31.72 -10.21 9.44
N ILE A 209 -30.66 -10.45 8.67
CA ILE A 209 -29.68 -9.41 8.33
C ILE A 209 -30.27 -8.43 7.33
N TYR A 210 -31.04 -8.89 6.32
CA TYR A 210 -31.78 -8.00 5.43
C TYR A 210 -32.82 -7.15 6.17
N GLU A 211 -33.58 -7.73 7.10
CA GLU A 211 -34.53 -6.99 7.92
C GLU A 211 -33.85 -5.89 8.75
N ARG A 212 -32.68 -6.19 9.34
CA ARG A 212 -31.85 -5.19 10.04
C ARG A 212 -31.28 -4.13 9.09
N MET A 213 -30.91 -4.53 7.88
CA MET A 213 -30.41 -3.62 6.85
C MET A 213 -31.49 -2.62 6.43
N LEU A 214 -32.76 -3.05 6.30
CA LEU A 214 -33.88 -2.16 5.97
C LEU A 214 -34.12 -1.09 7.04
N ILE A 215 -34.02 -1.46 8.32
CA ILE A 215 -34.16 -0.51 9.43
C ILE A 215 -33.04 0.54 9.41
N THR A 216 -31.83 0.15 9.00
CA THR A 216 -30.66 1.05 9.00
C THR A 216 -30.58 1.90 7.73
N HIS A 217 -30.92 1.30 6.58
CA HIS A 217 -30.81 1.87 5.24
C HIS A 217 -32.17 1.73 4.54
N ASN A 218 -33.06 2.67 4.82
CA ASN A 218 -34.40 2.72 4.25
C ASN A 218 -34.36 3.27 2.81
N GLU A 219 -33.73 2.52 1.90
CA GLU A 219 -33.62 2.87 0.49
C GLU A 219 -34.37 1.87 -0.38
N LEU A 220 -35.02 2.35 -1.44
CA LEU A 220 -35.69 1.50 -2.44
C LEU A 220 -34.74 0.42 -3.00
N GLU A 221 -33.49 0.79 -3.24
CA GLU A 221 -32.43 -0.12 -3.71
C GLU A 221 -32.24 -1.33 -2.76
N THR A 222 -32.34 -1.11 -1.44
CA THR A 222 -32.24 -2.18 -0.42
C THR A 222 -33.44 -3.10 -0.47
N TYR A 223 -34.66 -2.56 -0.58
CA TYR A 223 -35.89 -3.34 -0.76
C TYR A 223 -35.85 -4.22 -2.02
N LEU A 224 -35.43 -3.64 -3.15
CA LEU A 224 -35.30 -4.38 -4.41
C LEU A 224 -34.29 -5.52 -4.29
N LYS A 225 -33.16 -5.30 -3.59
CA LYS A 225 -32.16 -6.35 -3.33
C LYS A 225 -32.72 -7.46 -2.45
N PHE A 226 -33.49 -7.13 -1.41
CA PHE A 226 -34.10 -8.12 -0.52
C PHE A 226 -35.18 -8.95 -1.24
N ALA A 227 -36.04 -8.31 -2.03
CA ALA A 227 -37.07 -9.01 -2.79
C ALA A 227 -36.45 -9.93 -3.88
N LYS A 228 -35.42 -9.46 -4.60
CA LYS A 228 -34.65 -10.31 -5.53
C LYS A 228 -34.02 -11.51 -4.82
N PHE A 229 -33.54 -11.33 -3.59
CA PHE A 229 -33.01 -12.42 -2.78
C PHE A 229 -34.08 -13.47 -2.42
N GLU A 230 -35.27 -13.07 -1.99
CA GLU A 230 -36.35 -14.02 -1.67
C GLU A 230 -36.88 -14.78 -2.89
N VAL A 231 -37.00 -14.11 -4.04
CA VAL A 231 -37.36 -14.75 -5.31
C VAL A 231 -36.34 -15.83 -5.67
N LYS A 232 -35.05 -15.54 -5.53
CA LYS A 232 -33.97 -16.49 -5.81
C LYS A 232 -34.01 -17.74 -4.93
N HIS A 233 -34.47 -17.60 -3.68
CA HIS A 233 -34.56 -18.71 -2.73
C HIS A 233 -35.97 -19.36 -2.68
N GLY A 234 -36.82 -19.05 -3.66
CA GLY A 234 -38.11 -19.73 -3.87
C GLY A 234 -39.26 -19.27 -2.99
N LYS A 235 -39.09 -18.24 -2.15
CA LYS A 235 -40.15 -17.72 -1.26
C LYS A 235 -40.86 -16.51 -1.87
N ARG A 236 -41.63 -16.76 -2.93
CA ARG A 236 -42.32 -15.70 -3.70
C ARG A 236 -43.33 -14.90 -2.86
N GLU A 237 -44.03 -15.55 -1.93
CA GLU A 237 -44.98 -14.85 -1.05
C GLU A 237 -44.30 -13.84 -0.12
N TYR A 238 -43.12 -14.19 0.41
CA TYR A 238 -42.33 -13.25 1.20
C TYR A 238 -41.81 -12.09 0.35
N ALA A 239 -41.42 -12.34 -0.91
CA ALA A 239 -41.02 -11.28 -1.81
C ALA A 239 -42.18 -10.28 -2.07
N ARG A 240 -43.42 -10.76 -2.22
CA ARG A 240 -44.62 -9.90 -2.34
C ARG A 240 -44.79 -9.02 -1.10
N LEU A 241 -44.72 -9.62 0.09
CA LEU A 241 -44.83 -8.88 1.35
C LEU A 241 -43.77 -7.78 1.46
N VAL A 242 -42.53 -8.05 1.01
CA VAL A 242 -41.46 -7.05 0.99
C VAL A 242 -41.77 -5.91 0.02
N TYR A 243 -42.34 -6.18 -1.15
CA TYR A 243 -42.76 -5.13 -2.09
C TYR A 243 -43.92 -4.30 -1.55
N GLU A 244 -44.94 -4.93 -0.96
CA GLU A 244 -46.06 -4.22 -0.32
C GLU A 244 -45.58 -3.33 0.82
N ARG A 245 -44.63 -3.81 1.62
CA ARG A 245 -43.99 -3.02 2.68
C ARG A 245 -43.20 -1.84 2.12
N ALA A 246 -42.43 -2.06 1.06
CA ALA A 246 -41.67 -1.01 0.40
C ALA A 246 -42.59 0.11 -0.12
N LEU A 247 -43.72 -0.23 -0.72
CA LEU A 247 -44.70 0.76 -1.20
C LEU A 247 -45.24 1.61 -0.05
N LYS A 248 -45.67 0.98 1.05
CA LYS A 248 -46.21 1.71 2.21
C LYS A 248 -45.18 2.65 2.84
N GLU A 249 -43.98 2.16 3.12
CA GLU A 249 -42.97 2.96 3.83
C GLU A 249 -42.36 4.07 2.95
N LEU A 250 -42.19 3.84 1.64
CA LEU A 250 -41.60 4.82 0.73
C LEU A 250 -42.60 5.87 0.24
N GLU A 251 -43.89 5.53 0.11
CA GLU A 251 -44.94 6.54 -0.14
C GLU A 251 -44.98 7.56 1.01
N GLU A 252 -44.88 7.12 2.26
CA GLU A 252 -44.80 8.00 3.44
C GLU A 252 -43.55 8.89 3.47
N GLU A 253 -42.39 8.43 2.97
CA GLU A 253 -41.18 9.26 2.85
C GLU A 253 -41.30 10.31 1.74
N ALA A 254 -41.85 9.95 0.58
CA ALA A 254 -42.12 10.91 -0.50
C ALA A 254 -43.12 12.02 -0.06
N HIS A 255 -44.05 11.69 0.83
CA HIS A 255 -44.95 12.67 1.43
C HIS A 255 -44.26 13.57 2.48
N ARG A 256 -43.18 13.11 3.14
CA ARG A 256 -42.41 13.92 4.11
C ARG A 256 -41.49 14.95 3.45
N GLU A 257 -40.91 14.65 2.30
CA GLU A 257 -40.03 15.60 1.57
C GLU A 257 -40.77 16.84 1.06
N ASN A 258 -42.10 16.78 0.93
CA ASN A 258 -42.93 17.91 0.50
C ASN A 258 -43.28 18.92 1.62
N PHE A 259 -42.71 18.81 2.82
CA PHE A 259 -43.01 19.70 3.96
C PHE A 259 -41.89 20.66 4.38
N PHE A 260 -40.79 20.76 3.63
CA PHE A 260 -39.81 21.83 3.87
C PHE A 260 -40.13 23.04 2.99
N VAL A 261 -40.98 23.92 3.53
CA VAL A 261 -41.14 25.33 3.13
C VAL A 261 -40.25 26.21 4.01
#